data_AF-A0A7W0VFB4-F1
#
_entry.id   AF-A0A7W0VFB4-F1
#
_cell.length_a   1.000
_cell.length_b   1.000
_cell.length_c   1.000
_cell.angle_alpha   90.00
_cell.angle_beta   90.00
_cell.angle_gamma   90.00
#
_symmetry.space_group_name_H-M   'P 1'
#
loop_
_entity.id
_entity.type
_entity.pdbx_description
1 polymer ?
#
loop_
_entity_poly.entity_id
_entity_poly.type
_entity_poly.pdbx_seq_one_letter_code
_entity_poly.pdbx_strand_id
1 'polypeptide(L)'
;MRTWWIPLAFLACSAPREPLTNTGDSGTVLRIGPIEPLGWLGLATAAKDSNNLPRHAPVSAAHPLVTPVERDDVLDSATSIAAIGTTGGVQQFKTGARAKVPYGCDGHTLEVTTFTGPRLTPGAVWLLPPTIPPTWKPAPLPIVSRSAVAAQRSYAIGPLALDLRRTGDLRGTLTISRNGKVVHTAPFERHLMEGADAAPIHLAEGGPGIPEPIAAWTIGPSGPILLVLTQPGYEGTTLRALLVEAASARAIESMEMYLYSCAF
;
A
#
# COMPACT_ATOMS: atom_id res chain seq x y z
N MET A 1 5.05 65.29 28.40
CA MET A 1 3.92 64.41 28.78
C MET A 1 4.22 63.01 28.25
N ARG A 2 4.50 62.04 29.13
CA ARG A 2 4.84 60.65 28.75
C ARG A 2 3.66 59.76 29.11
N THR A 3 2.98 59.23 28.10
CA THR A 3 1.89 58.25 28.22
C THR A 3 2.47 56.85 28.28
N TRP A 4 2.22 56.13 29.38
CA TRP A 4 2.53 54.71 29.54
C TRP A 4 1.30 53.89 29.17
N TRP A 5 1.47 52.88 28.32
CA TRP A 5 0.46 51.89 28.00
C TRP A 5 0.78 50.58 28.73
N ILE A 6 -0.18 50.07 29.49
CA ILE A 6 -0.12 48.76 30.15
C ILE A 6 -0.91 47.77 29.28
N PRO A 7 -0.32 46.63 28.84
CA PRO A 7 -1.10 45.60 28.17
C PRO A 7 -1.89 44.77 29.19
N LEU A 8 -3.21 44.68 28.99
CA LEU A 8 -4.07 43.71 29.68
C LEU A 8 -3.77 42.30 29.15
N ALA A 9 -3.36 41.39 30.04
CA ALA A 9 -3.29 39.96 29.76
C ALA A 9 -4.66 39.32 30.07
N PHE A 10 -5.28 38.72 29.05
CA PHE A 10 -6.45 37.86 29.23
C PHE A 10 -5.99 36.44 29.60
N LEU A 11 -6.23 36.04 30.85
CA LEU A 11 -6.13 34.65 31.30
C LEU A 11 -7.43 33.92 30.91
N ALA A 12 -7.35 33.05 29.91
CA ALA A 12 -8.43 32.13 29.57
C ALA A 12 -8.36 30.89 30.47
N CYS A 13 -9.25 30.81 31.46
CA CYS A 13 -9.48 29.59 32.24
C CYS A 13 -10.08 28.51 31.34
N SER A 14 -9.31 27.45 31.07
CA SER A 14 -9.81 26.23 30.44
C SER A 14 -10.44 25.36 31.53
N ALA A 15 -11.73 25.04 31.39
CA ALA A 15 -12.43 24.13 32.29
C ALA A 15 -11.80 22.71 32.25
N PRO A 16 -11.77 21.98 33.37
CA PRO A 16 -11.27 20.61 33.41
C PRO A 16 -12.15 19.72 32.52
N ARG A 17 -11.53 19.08 31.51
CA ARG A 17 -12.16 18.04 30.69
C ARG A 17 -12.47 16.83 31.58
N GLU A 18 -13.72 16.39 31.58
CA GLU A 18 -14.09 15.09 32.13
C GLU A 18 -13.29 13.97 31.44
N PRO A 19 -12.81 12.97 32.19
CA PRO A 19 -12.17 11.80 31.59
C PRO A 19 -13.21 11.01 30.80
N LEU A 20 -12.94 10.80 29.51
CA LEU A 20 -13.72 9.91 28.65
C LEU A 20 -13.67 8.49 29.23
N THR A 21 -14.77 8.04 29.82
CA THR A 21 -15.00 6.64 30.16
C THR A 21 -15.34 5.88 28.87
N ASN A 22 -14.32 5.31 28.23
CA ASN A 22 -14.52 4.34 27.16
C ASN A 22 -15.02 3.00 27.74
N THR A 23 -16.33 2.90 27.95
CA THR A 23 -17.00 1.60 28.10
C THR A 23 -17.49 1.16 26.73
N GLY A 24 -16.70 0.35 26.03
CA GLY A 24 -17.06 -0.20 24.72
C GLY A 24 -16.13 -1.35 24.34
N ASP A 25 -16.66 -2.57 24.48
CA ASP A 25 -16.18 -3.87 23.98
C ASP A 25 -14.68 -4.22 24.16
N SER A 26 -14.40 -5.06 25.17
CA SER A 26 -13.16 -5.82 25.33
C SER A 26 -13.03 -6.94 24.28
N GLY A 27 -13.21 -6.63 23.00
CA GLY A 27 -12.61 -7.43 21.94
C GLY A 27 -11.11 -7.22 22.01
N THR A 28 -10.33 -8.28 22.24
CA THR A 28 -8.86 -8.19 22.27
C THR A 28 -8.39 -7.56 20.96
N VAL A 29 -8.00 -6.28 21.02
CA VAL A 29 -7.54 -5.54 19.85
C VAL A 29 -6.26 -6.19 19.36
N LEU A 30 -6.29 -6.79 18.18
CA LEU A 30 -5.10 -7.35 17.54
C LEU A 30 -4.11 -6.20 17.29
N ARG A 31 -2.98 -6.22 18.01
CA ARG A 31 -1.86 -5.30 17.83
C ARG A 31 -0.71 -6.06 17.20
N ILE A 32 -0.03 -5.43 16.24
CA ILE A 32 1.12 -6.03 15.57
C ILE A 32 2.33 -5.19 15.89
N GLY A 33 3.34 -5.82 16.50
CA GLY A 33 4.58 -5.17 16.88
C GLY A 33 5.31 -4.57 15.67
N PRO A 34 6.16 -3.54 15.87
CA PRO A 34 6.92 -2.95 14.77
C PRO A 34 7.92 -3.93 14.14
N ILE A 35 8.34 -4.97 14.89
CA ILE A 35 9.29 -6.01 14.47
C ILE A 35 8.62 -7.37 14.20
N GLU A 36 7.31 -7.47 14.37
CA GLU A 36 6.62 -8.74 14.17
C GLU A 36 6.54 -9.03 12.67
N PRO A 37 6.95 -10.24 12.22
CA PRO A 37 7.02 -10.53 10.80
C PRO A 37 5.63 -10.52 10.20
N LEU A 38 5.34 -9.51 9.37
CA LEU A 38 4.11 -9.42 8.59
C LEU A 38 4.18 -10.27 7.32
N GLY A 39 5.32 -10.88 7.01
CA GLY A 39 5.57 -11.56 5.74
C GLY A 39 6.16 -10.61 4.70
N TRP A 40 5.84 -10.82 3.43
CA TRP A 40 6.45 -10.12 2.31
C TRP A 40 5.45 -9.73 1.23
N LEU A 41 5.89 -8.87 0.31
CA LEU A 41 5.15 -8.53 -0.88
C LEU A 41 5.67 -9.37 -2.08
N GLY A 42 4.74 -10.00 -2.78
CA GLY A 42 4.97 -10.70 -4.04
C GLY A 42 4.14 -10.11 -5.16
N LEU A 43 4.36 -10.61 -6.37
CA LEU A 43 3.66 -10.21 -7.59
C LEU A 43 3.12 -11.46 -8.29
N ALA A 44 1.80 -11.57 -8.39
CA ALA A 44 1.17 -12.53 -9.28
C ALA A 44 1.41 -12.10 -10.73
N THR A 45 1.88 -13.04 -11.55
CA THR A 45 2.26 -12.76 -12.93
C THR A 45 1.10 -12.90 -13.89
N ALA A 46 1.19 -12.13 -14.97
CA ALA A 46 0.34 -12.21 -16.14
C ALA A 46 0.68 -13.39 -17.06
N ALA A 47 -0.31 -13.89 -17.79
CA ALA A 47 -0.06 -14.65 -19.02
C ALA A 47 0.34 -13.70 -20.16
N LYS A 48 1.10 -14.22 -21.14
CA LYS A 48 1.72 -13.44 -22.24
C LYS A 48 0.72 -12.67 -23.11
N ASP A 49 -0.53 -13.12 -23.20
CA ASP A 49 -1.56 -12.59 -24.11
C ASP A 49 -2.67 -11.82 -23.39
N SER A 50 -2.39 -11.30 -22.19
CA SER A 50 -3.39 -10.55 -21.43
C SER A 50 -3.40 -9.07 -21.87
N ASN A 51 -4.49 -8.65 -22.51
CA ASN A 51 -4.65 -7.30 -23.05
C ASN A 51 -4.92 -6.22 -21.99
N ASN A 52 -5.01 -6.57 -20.70
CA ASN A 52 -5.39 -5.63 -19.65
C ASN A 52 -4.61 -5.90 -18.36
N LEU A 53 -3.28 -5.79 -18.46
CA LEU A 53 -2.38 -6.04 -17.35
C LEU A 53 -2.17 -4.80 -16.50
N PRO A 54 -2.19 -4.94 -15.16
CA PRO A 54 -1.65 -3.89 -14.31
C PRO A 54 -0.20 -3.61 -14.74
N ARG A 55 0.16 -2.33 -14.96
CA ARG A 55 1.51 -1.94 -15.40
C ARG A 55 2.64 -2.48 -14.50
N HIS A 56 2.33 -2.82 -13.25
CA HIS A 56 3.27 -3.34 -12.28
C HIS A 56 3.38 -4.89 -12.26
N ALA A 57 2.49 -5.62 -12.94
CA ALA A 57 2.49 -7.08 -12.92
C ALA A 57 3.48 -7.68 -13.93
N PRO A 58 4.46 -8.50 -13.51
CA PRO A 58 5.36 -9.17 -14.44
C PRO A 58 4.64 -10.16 -15.35
N VAL A 59 5.19 -10.42 -16.53
CA VAL A 59 4.63 -11.40 -17.48
C VAL A 59 5.40 -12.72 -17.37
N SER A 60 4.72 -13.79 -16.98
CA SER A 60 5.29 -15.14 -16.94
C SER A 60 4.23 -16.24 -17.09
N ALA A 61 4.40 -17.08 -18.11
CA ALA A 61 3.60 -18.29 -18.23
C ALA A 61 4.06 -19.39 -17.25
N ALA A 62 5.35 -19.43 -16.92
CA ALA A 62 5.95 -20.50 -16.13
C ALA A 62 5.83 -20.28 -14.61
N HIS A 63 5.85 -19.03 -14.16
CA HIS A 63 5.95 -18.69 -12.74
C HIS A 63 4.74 -17.85 -12.32
N PRO A 64 3.64 -18.46 -11.82
CA PRO A 64 2.40 -17.73 -11.51
C PRO A 64 2.57 -16.65 -10.45
N LEU A 65 3.62 -16.74 -9.64
CA LEU A 65 3.95 -15.82 -8.55
C LEU A 65 5.47 -15.66 -8.48
N VAL A 66 5.90 -14.42 -8.25
CA VAL A 66 7.31 -14.05 -8.11
C VAL A 66 7.49 -13.03 -7.00
N THR A 67 8.70 -12.93 -6.43
CA THR A 67 9.10 -11.80 -5.57
C THR A 67 10.52 -11.35 -5.96
N PRO A 68 10.85 -10.04 -5.99
CA PRO A 68 12.20 -9.57 -6.25
C PRO A 68 13.24 -10.18 -5.29
N VAL A 69 14.47 -10.41 -5.78
CA VAL A 69 15.52 -11.22 -5.11
C VAL A 69 16.10 -10.63 -3.83
N GLU A 70 15.85 -9.36 -3.48
CA GLU A 70 16.37 -8.74 -2.23
C GLU A 70 15.75 -9.31 -0.93
N ARG A 71 15.17 -10.51 -0.97
CA ARG A 71 14.43 -11.20 0.10
C ARG A 71 14.96 -12.63 0.29
N ASP A 72 16.25 -12.77 0.54
CA ASP A 72 16.90 -14.08 0.79
C ASP A 72 16.30 -14.82 1.98
N ASP A 73 15.75 -14.08 2.94
CA ASP A 73 14.97 -14.61 4.07
C ASP A 73 13.73 -15.40 3.64
N VAL A 74 13.14 -15.12 2.47
CA VAL A 74 11.99 -15.88 1.93
C VAL A 74 12.44 -17.26 1.45
N LEU A 75 13.62 -17.35 0.83
CA LEU A 75 14.17 -18.60 0.31
C LEU A 75 14.66 -19.51 1.44
N ASP A 76 15.27 -18.93 2.46
CA ASP A 76 15.82 -19.68 3.60
C ASP A 76 14.73 -20.14 4.58
N SER A 77 13.57 -19.48 4.60
CA SER A 77 12.56 -19.71 5.63
C SER A 77 11.53 -20.81 5.30
N ALA A 78 11.32 -21.19 4.03
CA ALA A 78 10.32 -22.23 3.74
C ALA A 78 10.41 -22.90 2.36
N THR A 79 10.13 -24.21 2.34
CA THR A 79 9.84 -25.00 1.12
C THR A 79 8.46 -24.73 0.54
N SER A 80 7.54 -24.19 1.35
CA SER A 80 6.18 -23.81 0.97
C SER A 80 5.80 -22.52 1.67
N ILE A 81 5.15 -21.60 0.95
CA ILE A 81 4.66 -20.33 1.47
C ILE A 81 3.16 -20.18 1.20
N ALA A 82 2.45 -19.66 2.19
CA ALA A 82 1.06 -19.28 2.03
C ALA A 82 0.98 -17.88 1.44
N ALA A 83 0.08 -17.66 0.49
CA ALA A 83 -0.08 -16.38 -0.18
C ALA A 83 -1.56 -16.02 -0.33
N ILE A 84 -1.83 -14.72 -0.35
CA ILE A 84 -3.16 -14.16 -0.53
C ILE A 84 -3.11 -13.12 -1.66
N GLY A 85 -3.91 -13.33 -2.70
CA GLY A 85 -4.10 -12.35 -3.78
C GLY A 85 -5.12 -11.27 -3.42
N THR A 86 -5.44 -10.38 -4.36
CA THR A 86 -6.45 -9.32 -4.18
C THR A 86 -7.89 -9.84 -4.16
N THR A 87 -8.09 -11.12 -4.49
CA THR A 87 -9.37 -11.83 -4.49
C THR A 87 -9.18 -13.27 -4.03
N GLY A 88 -10.22 -13.90 -3.50
CA GLY A 88 -10.19 -15.30 -3.08
C GLY A 88 -9.64 -15.49 -1.66
N GLY A 89 -9.12 -16.69 -1.38
CA GLY A 89 -8.60 -17.08 -0.07
C GLY A 89 -7.10 -17.36 -0.07
N VAL A 90 -6.60 -17.85 1.07
CA VAL A 90 -5.20 -18.30 1.22
C VAL A 90 -4.93 -19.47 0.29
N GLN A 91 -3.83 -19.40 -0.44
CA GLN A 91 -3.33 -20.47 -1.31
C GLN A 91 -1.90 -20.84 -0.95
N GLN A 92 -1.51 -22.08 -1.20
CA GLN A 92 -0.16 -22.59 -0.94
C GLN A 92 0.67 -22.60 -2.21
N PHE A 93 1.93 -22.21 -2.08
CA PHE A 93 2.90 -22.16 -3.15
C PHE A 93 4.18 -22.84 -2.72
N LYS A 94 4.78 -23.61 -3.61
CA LYS A 94 6.13 -24.15 -3.40
C LYS A 94 7.16 -23.10 -3.83
N THR A 95 8.12 -22.83 -2.96
CA THR A 95 9.25 -21.95 -3.24
C THR A 95 10.14 -22.58 -4.31
N GLY A 96 10.45 -21.81 -5.34
CA GLY A 96 11.29 -22.20 -6.48
C GLY A 96 12.67 -21.57 -6.44
N ALA A 97 13.43 -21.78 -7.52
CA ALA A 97 14.74 -21.17 -7.68
C ALA A 97 14.64 -19.69 -8.09
N ARG A 98 15.77 -18.98 -7.98
CA ARG A 98 15.93 -17.67 -8.60
C ARG A 98 15.85 -17.79 -10.12
N ALA A 99 15.21 -16.82 -10.76
CA ALA A 99 15.08 -16.73 -12.21
C ALA A 99 15.13 -15.27 -12.67
N LYS A 100 15.30 -15.07 -13.98
CA LYS A 100 15.15 -13.78 -14.64
C LYS A 100 13.84 -13.78 -15.41
N VAL A 101 12.97 -12.81 -15.12
CA VAL A 101 11.71 -12.62 -15.87
C VAL A 101 11.78 -11.31 -16.65
N PRO A 102 11.31 -11.26 -17.91
CA PRO A 102 11.18 -10.01 -18.64
C PRO A 102 10.33 -9.01 -17.85
N TYR A 103 10.83 -7.79 -17.66
CA TYR A 103 10.13 -6.76 -16.91
C TYR A 103 10.61 -5.36 -17.29
N GLY A 104 9.70 -4.40 -17.34
CA GLY A 104 10.00 -3.03 -17.74
C GLY A 104 10.18 -2.89 -19.25
N CYS A 105 11.05 -1.96 -19.67
CA CYS A 105 11.32 -1.62 -21.07
C CYS A 105 12.67 -2.14 -21.54
N ASP A 106 13.03 -1.88 -22.80
CA ASP A 106 14.38 -2.05 -23.35
C ASP A 106 14.99 -3.45 -23.18
N GLY A 107 14.13 -4.47 -23.05
CA GLY A 107 14.56 -5.85 -22.83
C GLY A 107 15.14 -6.12 -21.43
N HIS A 108 14.88 -5.24 -20.46
CA HIS A 108 15.28 -5.46 -19.07
C HIS A 108 14.64 -6.73 -18.49
N THR A 109 15.35 -7.29 -17.52
CA THR A 109 14.90 -8.46 -16.76
C THR A 109 14.91 -8.14 -15.28
N LEU A 110 13.88 -8.58 -14.56
CA LEU A 110 13.83 -8.57 -13.12
C LEU A 110 14.36 -9.92 -12.59
N GLU A 111 15.34 -9.86 -11.70
CA GLU A 111 15.75 -11.03 -10.92
C GLU A 111 14.71 -11.29 -9.84
N VAL A 112 14.16 -12.51 -9.84
CA VAL A 112 13.08 -12.91 -8.95
C VAL A 112 13.33 -14.26 -8.30
N THR A 113 12.80 -14.44 -7.10
CA THR A 113 12.47 -15.75 -6.56
C THR A 113 11.12 -16.19 -7.14
N THR A 114 11.08 -17.39 -7.70
CA THR A 114 9.89 -17.94 -8.35
C THR A 114 9.09 -18.81 -7.39
N PHE A 115 7.78 -18.89 -7.62
CA PHE A 115 6.90 -19.78 -6.88
C PHE A 115 6.03 -20.59 -7.85
N THR A 116 5.82 -21.87 -7.51
CA THR A 116 4.93 -22.76 -8.27
C THR A 116 3.69 -23.07 -7.45
N GLY A 117 2.52 -23.02 -8.08
CA GLY A 117 1.24 -23.18 -7.40
C GLY A 117 0.07 -22.77 -8.29
N PRO A 118 -1.11 -22.49 -7.71
CA PRO A 118 -2.26 -22.01 -8.47
C PRO A 118 -1.99 -20.62 -9.08
N ARG A 119 -2.77 -20.25 -10.09
CA ARG A 119 -2.68 -18.94 -10.73
C ARG A 119 -3.61 -17.95 -10.04
N LEU A 120 -3.04 -16.84 -9.58
CA LEU A 120 -3.77 -15.71 -8.97
C LEU A 120 -4.12 -14.65 -10.02
N THR A 121 -5.04 -13.76 -9.67
CA THR A 121 -5.24 -12.50 -10.41
C THR A 121 -3.93 -11.71 -10.44
N PRO A 122 -3.45 -11.26 -11.62
CA PRO A 122 -2.20 -10.50 -11.72
C PRO A 122 -2.19 -9.25 -10.83
N GLY A 123 -1.05 -8.96 -10.19
CA GLY A 123 -0.89 -7.81 -9.30
C GLY A 123 -0.23 -8.17 -7.96
N ALA A 124 -0.37 -7.29 -6.97
CA ALA A 124 0.21 -7.47 -5.64
C ALA A 124 -0.37 -8.69 -4.89
N VAL A 125 0.51 -9.43 -4.21
CA VAL A 125 0.19 -10.62 -3.43
C VAL A 125 0.85 -10.50 -2.07
N TRP A 126 0.11 -10.77 -1.00
CA TRP A 126 0.67 -10.87 0.33
C TRP A 126 1.20 -12.28 0.59
N LEU A 127 2.52 -12.41 0.73
CA LEU A 127 3.18 -13.65 1.15
C LEU A 127 3.18 -13.69 2.68
N LEU A 128 2.49 -14.67 3.26
CA LEU A 128 2.35 -14.79 4.71
C LEU A 128 3.64 -15.36 5.32
N PRO A 129 3.98 -14.97 6.57
CA PRO A 129 5.10 -15.58 7.28
C PRO A 129 4.82 -17.08 7.52
N PRO A 130 5.86 -17.94 7.63
CA PRO A 130 5.68 -19.37 7.84
C PRO A 130 4.88 -19.73 9.11
N THR A 131 4.98 -18.89 10.13
CA THR A 131 4.21 -19.01 11.38
C THR A 131 3.27 -17.82 11.51
N ILE A 132 1.99 -18.04 11.28
CA ILE A 132 0.93 -17.06 11.54
C ILE A 132 0.28 -17.33 12.90
N PRO A 133 0.01 -16.29 13.72
CA PRO A 133 -0.79 -16.47 14.93
C PRO A 133 -2.17 -17.06 14.61
N PRO A 134 -2.73 -17.97 15.44
CA PRO A 134 -4.06 -18.54 15.21
C PRO A 134 -5.21 -17.52 15.16
N THR A 135 -4.98 -16.32 15.69
CA THR A 135 -5.92 -15.21 15.67
C THR A 135 -5.97 -14.48 14.32
N TRP A 136 -4.97 -14.67 13.47
CA TRP A 136 -4.95 -14.08 12.13
C TRP A 136 -5.93 -14.83 11.24
N LYS A 137 -6.84 -14.07 10.64
CA LYS A 137 -7.80 -14.54 9.64
C LYS A 137 -7.68 -13.62 8.42
N PRO A 138 -6.57 -13.72 7.68
CA PRO A 138 -6.29 -12.79 6.62
C PRO A 138 -7.28 -12.96 5.47
N ALA A 139 -7.77 -11.86 4.91
CA ALA A 139 -8.69 -11.87 3.79
C ALA A 139 -8.56 -10.61 2.93
N PRO A 140 -8.74 -10.71 1.60
CA PRO A 140 -8.73 -9.53 0.73
C PRO A 140 -9.90 -8.59 1.01
N LEU A 141 -9.63 -7.30 0.87
CA LEU A 141 -10.62 -6.23 0.94
C LEU A 141 -10.78 -5.62 -0.46
N PRO A 142 -12.02 -5.48 -0.96
CA PRO A 142 -12.25 -4.85 -2.25
C PRO A 142 -11.89 -3.36 -2.19
N ILE A 143 -11.28 -2.86 -3.25
CA ILE A 143 -10.97 -1.45 -3.45
C ILE A 143 -12.00 -0.88 -4.42
N VAL A 144 -12.76 0.12 -3.98
CA VAL A 144 -13.83 0.73 -4.77
C VAL A 144 -13.53 2.21 -4.97
N SER A 145 -13.35 2.63 -6.22
CA SER A 145 -13.28 4.05 -6.58
C SER A 145 -14.64 4.71 -6.36
N ARG A 146 -14.68 5.84 -5.64
CA ARG A 146 -15.93 6.55 -5.32
C ARG A 146 -16.09 7.84 -6.12
N SER A 147 -15.03 8.64 -6.20
CA SER A 147 -15.01 9.86 -6.99
C SER A 147 -13.64 10.04 -7.62
N ALA A 148 -13.62 10.56 -8.83
CA ALA A 148 -12.41 10.82 -9.60
C ALA A 148 -12.65 12.10 -10.42
N VAL A 149 -12.06 13.20 -9.99
CA VAL A 149 -12.05 14.49 -10.69
C VAL A 149 -10.62 15.04 -10.72
N ALA A 150 -10.37 16.07 -11.54
CA ALA A 150 -9.03 16.62 -11.74
C ALA A 150 -8.26 16.89 -10.43
N ALA A 151 -8.92 17.48 -9.44
CA ALA A 151 -8.30 17.91 -8.18
C ALA A 151 -8.49 16.96 -6.99
N GLN A 152 -9.29 15.89 -7.13
CA GLN A 152 -9.59 14.99 -6.03
C GLN A 152 -9.93 13.58 -6.53
N ARG A 153 -9.43 12.55 -5.83
CA ARG A 153 -9.82 11.16 -6.04
C ARG A 153 -10.01 10.46 -4.71
N SER A 154 -11.05 9.65 -4.59
CA SER A 154 -11.35 8.93 -3.35
C SER A 154 -11.66 7.46 -3.58
N TYR A 155 -11.27 6.64 -2.60
CA TYR A 155 -11.48 5.19 -2.59
C TYR A 155 -12.09 4.73 -1.28
N ALA A 156 -12.83 3.62 -1.31
CA ALA A 156 -13.24 2.87 -0.14
C ALA A 156 -12.68 1.46 -0.14
N ILE A 157 -12.22 1.03 1.03
CA ILE A 157 -11.54 -0.24 1.25
C ILE A 157 -11.97 -0.80 2.61
N GLY A 158 -13.07 -1.56 2.63
CA GLY A 158 -13.70 -1.98 3.89
C GLY A 158 -13.97 -0.78 4.82
N PRO A 159 -13.41 -0.74 6.05
CA PRO A 159 -13.57 0.38 6.98
C PRO A 159 -12.69 1.61 6.66
N LEU A 160 -11.85 1.55 5.62
CA LEU A 160 -10.97 2.65 5.23
C LEU A 160 -11.61 3.52 4.14
N ALA A 161 -11.32 4.82 4.22
CA ALA A 161 -11.49 5.73 3.10
C ALA A 161 -10.17 6.47 2.83
N LEU A 162 -9.76 6.47 1.57
CA LEU A 162 -8.58 7.18 1.08
C LEU A 162 -9.06 8.38 0.29
N ASP A 163 -8.46 9.54 0.54
CA ASP A 163 -8.76 10.80 -0.16
C ASP A 163 -7.46 11.43 -0.62
N LEU A 164 -7.32 11.58 -1.94
CA LEU A 164 -6.22 12.30 -2.56
C LEU A 164 -6.73 13.67 -2.97
N ARG A 165 -6.00 14.72 -2.60
CA ARG A 165 -6.31 16.11 -2.97
C ARG A 165 -5.09 16.78 -3.54
N ARG A 166 -5.28 17.50 -4.65
CA ARG A 166 -4.25 18.37 -5.22
C ARG A 166 -4.08 19.60 -4.32
N THR A 167 -2.85 19.91 -3.96
CA THR A 167 -2.47 21.06 -3.12
C THR A 167 -1.59 22.06 -3.85
N GLY A 168 -1.07 21.70 -5.02
CA GLY A 168 -0.40 22.56 -5.99
C GLY A 168 -0.34 21.86 -7.35
N ASP A 169 0.20 22.51 -8.37
CA ASP A 169 0.16 21.95 -9.74
C ASP A 169 0.77 20.55 -9.82
N LEU A 170 1.88 20.30 -9.13
CA LEU A 170 2.57 18.99 -9.14
C LEU A 170 2.49 18.26 -7.81
N ARG A 171 1.65 18.72 -6.87
CA ARG A 171 1.66 18.29 -5.47
C ARG A 171 0.27 17.94 -4.99
N GLY A 172 0.21 16.98 -4.07
CA GLY A 172 -1.01 16.63 -3.39
C GLY A 172 -0.79 16.01 -2.03
N THR A 173 -1.89 15.63 -1.41
CA THR A 173 -1.93 14.97 -0.11
C THR A 173 -2.80 13.73 -0.20
N LEU A 174 -2.29 12.60 0.28
CA LEU A 174 -3.06 11.40 0.57
C LEU A 174 -3.48 11.43 2.04
N THR A 175 -4.79 11.36 2.29
CA THR A 175 -5.37 11.18 3.62
C THR A 175 -5.98 9.79 3.73
N ILE A 176 -5.65 9.07 4.80
CA ILE A 176 -6.27 7.78 5.12
C ILE A 176 -7.10 7.97 6.37
N SER A 177 -8.37 7.60 6.28
CA SER A 177 -9.29 7.55 7.41
C SER A 177 -9.76 6.12 7.63
N ARG A 178 -10.02 5.78 8.90
CA ARG A 178 -10.59 4.51 9.33
C ARG A 178 -11.79 4.80 10.21
N ASN A 179 -12.96 4.26 9.84
CA ASN A 179 -14.22 4.51 10.55
C ASN A 179 -14.48 6.02 10.77
N GLY A 180 -14.19 6.85 9.77
CA GLY A 180 -14.39 8.30 9.79
C GLY A 180 -13.31 9.12 10.52
N LYS A 181 -12.34 8.48 11.18
CA LYS A 181 -11.22 9.18 11.83
C LYS A 181 -9.97 9.17 10.95
N VAL A 182 -9.33 10.32 10.77
CA VAL A 182 -8.03 10.40 10.08
C VAL A 182 -6.97 9.68 10.92
N VAL A 183 -6.27 8.74 10.30
CA VAL A 183 -5.20 7.93 10.91
C VAL A 183 -3.84 8.13 10.24
N HIS A 184 -3.82 8.71 9.03
CA HIS A 184 -2.60 9.00 8.31
C HIS A 184 -2.79 10.13 7.30
N THR A 185 -1.74 10.91 7.10
CA THR A 185 -1.69 11.96 6.08
C THR A 185 -0.26 12.04 5.56
N ALA A 186 -0.08 11.95 4.25
CA ALA A 186 1.23 12.02 3.60
C ALA A 186 1.16 12.90 2.35
N PRO A 187 2.17 13.75 2.11
CA PRO A 187 2.29 14.46 0.85
C PRO A 187 2.71 13.50 -0.28
N PHE A 188 2.40 13.87 -1.51
CA PHE A 188 2.98 13.28 -2.71
C PHE A 188 3.29 14.37 -3.74
N GLU A 189 4.28 14.12 -4.59
CA GLU A 189 4.77 15.07 -5.59
C GLU A 189 5.14 14.33 -6.88
N ARG A 190 4.85 14.97 -8.02
CA ARG A 190 5.34 14.54 -9.33
C ARG A 190 6.64 15.29 -9.65
N HIS A 191 7.76 14.59 -9.56
CA HIS A 191 9.05 15.12 -9.98
C HIS A 191 9.17 15.05 -11.51
N LEU A 192 9.33 16.21 -12.16
CA LEU A 192 9.51 16.29 -13.60
C LEU A 192 10.90 15.80 -14.00
N MET A 193 10.98 15.16 -15.17
CA MET A 193 12.22 14.91 -15.90
C MET A 193 12.20 15.66 -17.24
N GLU A 194 13.33 15.70 -17.95
CA GLU A 194 13.39 16.29 -19.28
C GLU A 194 12.35 15.65 -20.21
N GLY A 195 11.58 16.47 -20.93
CA GLY A 195 10.50 16.02 -21.82
C GLY A 195 9.18 15.64 -21.13
N ALA A 196 9.12 15.66 -19.79
CA ALA A 196 7.87 15.37 -19.08
C ALA A 196 6.84 16.51 -19.20
N ASP A 197 5.56 16.14 -19.23
CA ASP A 197 4.45 17.10 -19.17
C ASP A 197 4.45 17.87 -17.84
N ALA A 198 4.49 19.19 -17.93
CA ALA A 198 4.46 20.11 -16.79
C ALA A 198 3.03 20.53 -16.38
N ALA A 199 1.99 20.06 -17.09
CA ALA A 199 0.60 20.38 -16.76
C ALA A 199 0.23 19.92 -15.34
N PRO A 200 -0.69 20.59 -14.64
CA PRO A 200 -1.07 20.17 -13.30
C PRO A 200 -1.49 18.69 -13.23
N ILE A 201 -1.16 18.00 -12.13
CA ILE A 201 -1.58 16.64 -11.89
C ILE A 201 -3.12 16.53 -11.98
N HIS A 202 -3.57 15.48 -12.66
CA HIS A 202 -4.98 15.18 -12.88
C HIS A 202 -5.36 13.90 -12.13
N LEU A 203 -5.89 14.04 -10.92
CA LEU A 203 -6.08 12.90 -10.01
C LEU A 203 -7.08 11.86 -10.54
N ALA A 204 -8.00 12.22 -11.42
CA ALA A 204 -8.92 11.27 -12.03
C ALA A 204 -8.22 10.30 -13.00
N GLU A 205 -7.12 10.73 -13.62
CA GLU A 205 -6.36 9.95 -14.61
C GLU A 205 -5.23 9.15 -13.96
N GLY A 206 -4.79 9.55 -12.76
CA GLY A 206 -3.62 8.96 -12.11
C GLY A 206 -2.33 9.39 -12.81
N GLY A 207 -1.32 8.53 -12.76
CA GLY A 207 -0.03 8.75 -13.43
C GLY A 207 1.14 9.04 -12.50
N PRO A 208 2.28 9.53 -13.04
CA PRO A 208 3.51 9.70 -12.27
C PRO A 208 3.33 10.59 -11.03
N GLY A 209 3.87 10.13 -9.91
CA GLY A 209 3.80 10.79 -8.59
C GLY A 209 2.47 10.61 -7.84
N ILE A 210 1.42 10.08 -8.47
CA ILE A 210 0.10 9.94 -7.83
C ILE A 210 -0.04 8.54 -7.23
N PRO A 211 -0.17 8.40 -5.90
CA PRO A 211 -0.33 7.09 -5.28
C PRO A 211 -1.73 6.51 -5.54
N GLU A 212 -1.81 5.21 -5.80
CA GLU A 212 -3.09 4.50 -5.98
C GLU A 212 -3.12 3.21 -5.15
N PRO A 213 -4.24 2.88 -4.48
CA PRO A 213 -4.37 1.60 -3.80
C PRO A 213 -4.53 0.47 -4.83
N ILE A 214 -3.66 -0.55 -4.75
CA ILE A 214 -3.69 -1.70 -5.66
C ILE A 214 -4.05 -3.01 -4.97
N ALA A 215 -3.87 -3.09 -3.66
CA ALA A 215 -4.29 -4.24 -2.86
C ALA A 215 -4.55 -3.84 -1.41
N ALA A 216 -5.44 -4.57 -0.76
CA ALA A 216 -5.66 -4.44 0.67
C ALA A 216 -6.12 -5.76 1.26
N TRP A 217 -5.67 -6.04 2.48
CA TRP A 217 -6.02 -7.24 3.22
C TRP A 217 -6.30 -6.90 4.67
N THR A 218 -7.38 -7.46 5.22
CA THR A 218 -7.54 -7.46 6.66
C THR A 218 -6.70 -8.57 7.26
N ILE A 219 -6.13 -8.37 8.45
CA ILE A 219 -5.41 -9.41 9.19
C ILE A 219 -6.38 -10.21 10.08
N GLY A 220 -7.52 -9.63 10.44
CA GLY A 220 -8.62 -10.29 11.15
C GLY A 220 -9.91 -9.46 11.09
N PRO A 221 -11.07 -9.96 11.54
CA PRO A 221 -12.39 -9.34 11.29
C PRO A 221 -12.52 -7.86 11.70
N SER A 222 -11.75 -7.42 12.70
CA SER A 222 -11.66 -6.01 13.13
C SER A 222 -10.20 -5.53 13.27
N GLY A 223 -9.26 -6.29 12.70
CA GLY A 223 -7.83 -6.11 12.91
C GLY A 223 -7.20 -4.98 12.10
N PRO A 224 -5.87 -4.83 12.15
CA PRO A 224 -5.14 -3.97 11.22
C PRO A 224 -5.38 -4.39 9.77
N ILE A 225 -5.23 -3.43 8.86
CA ILE A 225 -5.35 -3.64 7.42
C ILE A 225 -3.98 -3.41 6.80
N LEU A 226 -3.49 -4.38 6.04
CA LEU A 226 -2.33 -4.21 5.18
C LEU A 226 -2.80 -3.59 3.86
N LEU A 227 -2.40 -2.36 3.59
CA LEU A 227 -2.76 -1.60 2.38
C LEU A 227 -1.50 -1.45 1.52
N VAL A 228 -1.60 -1.77 0.23
CA VAL A 228 -0.50 -1.56 -0.73
C VAL A 228 -0.88 -0.46 -1.69
N LEU A 229 -0.03 0.57 -1.73
CA LEU A 229 -0.11 1.67 -2.68
C LEU A 229 0.93 1.45 -3.78
N THR A 230 0.53 1.65 -5.02
CA THR A 230 1.45 1.91 -6.12
C THR A 230 1.69 3.40 -6.24
N GLN A 231 2.91 3.82 -6.56
CA GLN A 231 3.21 5.19 -6.94
C GLN A 231 4.07 5.12 -8.20
N PRO A 232 3.47 5.29 -9.39
CA PRO A 232 4.22 5.34 -10.64
C PRO A 232 5.20 6.51 -10.61
N GLY A 233 6.40 6.31 -11.14
CA GLY A 233 7.32 7.35 -11.58
C GLY A 233 7.37 7.36 -13.10
N TYR A 234 8.24 8.20 -13.66
CA TYR A 234 8.51 8.16 -15.10
C TYR A 234 9.37 6.94 -15.49
N GLU A 235 10.28 6.54 -14.60
CA GLU A 235 11.22 5.42 -14.79
C GLU A 235 11.02 4.32 -13.74
N GLY A 236 9.78 4.08 -13.30
CA GLY A 236 9.51 2.91 -12.47
C GLY A 236 8.22 3.03 -11.72
N THR A 237 8.05 2.15 -10.75
CA THR A 237 6.89 2.11 -9.89
C THR A 237 7.33 1.66 -8.51
N THR A 238 7.02 2.48 -7.51
CA THR A 238 7.21 2.09 -6.11
C THR A 238 5.94 1.45 -5.59
N LEU A 239 6.05 0.27 -5.00
CA LEU A 239 5.00 -0.36 -4.22
C LEU A 239 5.32 -0.15 -2.74
N ARG A 240 4.42 0.55 -2.04
CA ARG A 240 4.55 0.83 -0.60
C ARG A 240 3.45 0.14 0.17
N ALA A 241 3.83 -0.70 1.13
CA ALA A 241 2.91 -1.30 2.07
C ALA A 241 2.76 -0.42 3.32
N LEU A 242 1.52 -0.21 3.74
CA LEU A 242 1.14 0.48 4.97
C LEU A 242 0.35 -0.49 5.85
N LEU A 243 0.70 -0.58 7.13
CA LEU A 243 -0.17 -1.19 8.13
C LEU A 243 -1.06 -0.11 8.73
N VAL A 244 -2.36 -0.20 8.47
CA VAL A 244 -3.38 0.71 8.97
C VAL A 244 -4.05 0.11 10.21
N GLU A 245 -3.72 0.66 11.37
CA GLU A 245 -4.25 0.28 12.67
C GLU A 245 -5.49 1.13 13.02
N ALA A 246 -6.02 0.97 14.24
CA ALA A 246 -7.24 1.69 14.65
C ALA A 246 -7.05 3.22 14.73
N ALA A 247 -5.84 3.68 15.07
CA ALA A 247 -5.56 5.08 15.34
C ALA A 247 -4.40 5.67 14.53
N SER A 248 -3.67 4.85 13.78
CA SER A 248 -2.46 5.22 13.05
C SER A 248 -2.31 4.38 11.79
N ALA A 249 -1.51 4.85 10.84
CA ALA A 249 -0.91 4.00 9.83
C ALA A 249 0.60 4.25 9.74
N ARG A 250 1.36 3.19 9.45
CA ARG A 250 2.82 3.22 9.33
C ARG A 250 3.28 2.41 8.12
N ALA A 251 4.37 2.82 7.50
CA ALA A 251 4.99 2.06 6.43
C ALA A 251 5.61 0.75 6.95
N ILE A 252 5.59 -0.28 6.11
CA ILE A 252 6.32 -1.53 6.31
C ILE A 252 7.50 -1.51 5.33
N GLU A 253 8.62 -0.94 5.77
CA GLU A 253 9.80 -0.74 4.91
C GLU A 253 10.33 -2.07 4.33
N SER A 254 10.23 -3.15 5.09
CA SER A 254 10.57 -4.51 4.64
C SER A 254 9.64 -5.07 3.55
N MET A 255 8.58 -4.35 3.17
CA MET A 255 7.68 -4.70 2.07
C MET A 255 7.68 -3.63 0.97
N GLU A 256 8.47 -2.57 1.10
CA GLU A 256 8.64 -1.61 0.00
C GLU A 256 9.40 -2.29 -1.15
N MET A 257 8.93 -2.06 -2.37
CA MET A 257 9.55 -2.58 -3.59
C MET A 257 9.59 -1.49 -4.64
N TYR A 258 10.69 -1.41 -5.39
CA TYR A 258 10.78 -0.60 -6.59
C TYR A 258 10.87 -1.52 -7.81
N LEU A 259 10.04 -1.23 -8.80
CA LEU A 259 9.93 -2.00 -10.02
C LEU A 259 10.23 -1.10 -11.21
N TYR A 260 11.30 -1.40 -11.94
CA TYR A 260 11.68 -0.62 -13.11
C TYR A 260 10.68 -0.81 -14.26
N SER A 261 10.13 0.29 -14.76
CA SER A 261 9.19 0.36 -15.88
C SER A 261 9.20 1.78 -16.46
N CYS A 262 8.84 1.95 -17.73
CA CYS A 262 8.75 3.29 -18.32
C CYS A 262 7.29 3.71 -18.41
N ALA A 263 7.04 4.96 -18.08
CA ALA A 263 5.74 5.57 -18.29
C ALA A 263 5.46 5.86 -19.78
N PHE A 264 6.53 6.05 -20.58
CA PHE A 264 6.55 6.42 -21.99
C PHE A 264 7.00 5.26 -22.89
#